data_AF-A0A0A9Z3I5-F1
#
_entry.id   AF-A0A0A9Z3I5-F1
#
_cell.length_a   1.000
_cell.length_b   1.000
_cell.length_c   1.000
_cell.angle_alpha   90.00
_cell.angle_beta   90.00
_cell.angle_gamma   90.00
#
_symmetry.space_group_name_H-M   'P 1'
#
loop_
_entity.id
_entity.type
_entity.pdbx_description
1 polymer ?
#
loop_
_entity_poly.entity_id
_entity_poly.type
_entity_poly.pdbx_seq_one_letter_code
_entity_poly.pdbx_strand_id
1 'polypeptide(L)'
;MLSFLDRLMSSGMVGSVLADPKSDFALQVFNLTRASVGSSTDKFKLMGCIDIYCHLIQVKGDVRNKSLGRIQIIICHRFGWLRKLVASKFYEALMVYEDEVIPDPNDLETALSILSDTEWATIPIEEARTIRNKLSQILGIPAPKLVSNVTQ
;
A
#
# COMPACT_ATOMS: atom_id res chain seq x y z
N MET A 1 8.46 -12.28 -11.93
CA MET A 1 7.00 -12.05 -12.00
C MET A 1 6.65 -10.66 -11.48
N LEU A 2 6.90 -10.33 -10.19
CA LEU A 2 6.56 -9.01 -9.64
C LEU A 2 7.25 -7.85 -10.36
N SER A 3 8.54 -8.00 -10.68
CA SER A 3 9.29 -7.01 -11.46
C SER A 3 8.80 -6.82 -12.91
N PHE A 4 8.13 -7.82 -13.49
CA PHE A 4 7.51 -7.69 -14.81
C PHE A 4 6.19 -6.93 -14.70
N LEU A 5 5.37 -7.27 -13.71
CA LEU A 5 4.11 -6.57 -13.44
C LEU A 5 4.35 -5.11 -13.10
N ASP A 6 5.36 -4.82 -12.28
CA ASP A 6 5.81 -3.45 -11.99
C ASP A 6 6.09 -2.66 -13.27
N ARG A 7 6.98 -3.18 -14.14
CA ARG A 7 7.28 -2.56 -15.44
C ARG A 7 6.07 -2.39 -16.35
N LEU A 8 5.16 -3.37 -16.36
CA LEU A 8 3.93 -3.33 -17.16
C LEU A 8 2.96 -2.25 -16.65
N MET A 9 2.85 -2.08 -15.33
CA MET A 9 1.99 -1.06 -14.71
C MET A 9 2.58 0.33 -14.93
N SER A 10 3.91 0.48 -14.78
CA SER A 10 4.59 1.76 -15.01
C SER A 10 4.64 2.18 -16.48
N SER A 11 4.38 1.28 -17.44
CA SER A 11 4.41 1.64 -18.86
C SER A 11 3.16 2.38 -19.34
N GLY A 12 2.12 2.50 -18.51
CA GLY A 12 0.85 3.17 -18.86
C GLY A 12 -0.05 2.38 -19.83
N MET A 13 0.45 1.28 -20.41
CA MET A 13 -0.24 0.52 -21.46
C MET A 13 -1.49 -0.21 -20.95
N VAL A 14 -1.54 -0.51 -19.66
CA VAL A 14 -2.66 -1.22 -19.02
C VAL A 14 -3.72 -0.28 -18.46
N GLY A 15 -3.57 1.05 -18.62
CA GLY A 15 -4.49 2.03 -18.05
C GLY A 15 -5.96 1.81 -18.45
N SER A 16 -6.22 1.48 -19.72
CA SER A 16 -7.58 1.17 -20.20
C SER A 16 -8.17 -0.09 -19.55
N VAL A 17 -7.34 -1.11 -19.31
CA VAL A 17 -7.76 -2.38 -18.68
C VAL A 17 -7.96 -2.20 -17.17
N LEU A 18 -7.20 -1.30 -16.53
CA LEU A 18 -7.35 -0.93 -15.12
C LEU A 18 -8.57 -0.05 -14.86
N ALA A 19 -8.92 0.81 -15.83
CA ALA A 19 -10.08 1.69 -15.75
C ALA A 19 -11.41 1.01 -16.10
N ASP A 20 -11.37 -0.15 -16.78
CA ASP A 20 -12.56 -0.90 -17.16
C ASP A 20 -13.24 -1.55 -15.93
N PRO A 21 -14.44 -1.12 -15.53
CA PRO A 21 -15.14 -1.69 -14.37
C PRO A 21 -15.58 -3.14 -14.55
N LYS A 22 -15.61 -3.66 -15.79
CA LYS A 22 -15.96 -5.05 -16.08
C LYS A 22 -14.75 -5.99 -16.07
N SER A 23 -13.55 -5.42 -15.98
CA SER A 23 -12.31 -6.16 -15.99
C SER A 23 -11.93 -6.62 -14.59
N ASP A 24 -11.81 -7.93 -14.39
CA ASP A 24 -11.28 -8.51 -13.15
C ASP A 24 -9.74 -8.44 -13.07
N PHE A 25 -9.07 -7.87 -14.08
CA PHE A 25 -7.62 -7.87 -14.21
C PHE A 25 -6.93 -7.32 -12.94
N ALA A 26 -7.33 -6.14 -12.48
CA ALA A 26 -6.74 -5.51 -11.30
C ALA A 26 -6.92 -6.36 -10.03
N LEU A 27 -8.09 -6.98 -9.88
CA LEU A 27 -8.38 -7.88 -8.77
C LEU A 27 -7.56 -9.18 -8.84
N GLN A 28 -7.38 -9.75 -10.04
CA GLN A 28 -6.52 -10.91 -10.25
C GLN A 28 -5.05 -10.59 -9.95
N VAL A 29 -4.55 -9.44 -10.40
CA VAL A 29 -3.18 -8.96 -10.08
C VAL A 29 -3.02 -8.81 -8.57
N PHE A 30 -3.99 -8.20 -7.89
CA PHE A 30 -3.99 -8.10 -6.42
C PHE A 30 -3.91 -9.47 -5.75
N ASN A 31 -4.78 -10.40 -6.16
CA ASN A 31 -4.87 -11.75 -5.56
C ASN A 31 -3.59 -12.57 -5.79
N LEU A 32 -3.05 -12.55 -7.01
CA LEU A 32 -1.80 -13.23 -7.34
C LEU A 32 -0.61 -12.63 -6.60
N THR A 33 -0.54 -11.30 -6.50
CA THR A 33 0.51 -10.62 -5.74
C THR A 33 0.45 -11.04 -4.27
N ARG A 34 -0.73 -10.99 -3.66
CA ARG A 34 -0.96 -11.45 -2.29
C ARG A 34 -0.56 -12.91 -2.09
N ALA A 35 -0.97 -13.81 -2.99
CA ALA A 35 -0.63 -15.22 -2.92
C ALA A 35 0.88 -15.49 -3.05
N SER A 36 1.57 -14.72 -3.90
CA SER A 36 3.01 -14.87 -4.14
C SER A 36 3.88 -14.42 -2.95
N VAL A 37 3.38 -13.47 -2.16
CA VAL A 37 4.05 -12.92 -0.97
C VAL A 37 3.73 -13.74 0.26
N GLY A 38 2.47 -14.11 0.52
CA GLY A 38 2.11 -14.92 1.69
C GLY A 38 2.73 -14.42 3.00
N SER A 39 3.39 -15.31 3.74
CA SER A 39 4.22 -15.02 4.93
C SER A 39 5.72 -14.90 4.62
N SER A 40 6.08 -14.64 3.35
CA SER A 40 7.45 -14.58 2.88
C SER A 40 8.26 -13.48 3.58
N THR A 41 9.50 -13.82 3.93
CA THR A 41 10.52 -12.87 4.38
C THR A 41 11.52 -12.51 3.30
N ASP A 42 11.34 -13.04 2.08
CA ASP A 42 12.18 -12.74 0.93
C ASP A 42 12.13 -11.25 0.57
N LYS A 43 13.31 -10.62 0.57
CA LYS A 43 13.47 -9.18 0.35
C LYS A 43 12.89 -8.73 -1.00
N PHE A 44 13.17 -9.45 -2.08
CA PHE A 44 12.75 -9.05 -3.43
C PHE A 44 11.24 -9.18 -3.62
N LYS A 45 10.62 -10.21 -3.03
CA LYS A 45 9.16 -10.35 -3.01
C LYS A 45 8.48 -9.24 -2.22
N LEU A 46 9.05 -8.88 -1.07
CA LEU A 46 8.52 -7.79 -0.23
C LEU A 46 8.62 -6.44 -0.94
N MET A 47 9.75 -6.16 -1.60
CA MET A 47 9.90 -4.93 -2.39
C MET A 47 8.90 -4.89 -3.55
N GLY A 48 8.89 -5.93 -4.40
CA GLY A 48 8.07 -5.92 -5.60
C GLY A 48 6.56 -5.92 -5.35
N CYS A 49 6.09 -6.40 -4.19
CA CYS A 49 4.66 -6.32 -3.89
C CYS A 49 4.23 -4.91 -3.45
N ILE A 50 5.12 -4.14 -2.83
CA ILE A 50 4.86 -2.74 -2.45
C ILE A 50 4.60 -1.93 -3.71
N ASP A 51 5.46 -2.06 -4.72
CA ASP A 51 5.32 -1.34 -5.99
C ASP A 51 3.98 -1.66 -6.66
N ILE A 52 3.58 -2.94 -6.69
CA ILE A 52 2.27 -3.34 -7.24
C ILE A 52 1.11 -2.78 -6.41
N TYR A 53 1.16 -2.85 -5.08
CA TYR A 53 0.09 -2.29 -4.25
C TYR A 53 -0.02 -0.78 -4.43
N CYS A 54 1.10 -0.07 -4.56
CA CYS A 54 1.13 1.36 -4.85
C CYS A 54 0.49 1.66 -6.21
N HIS A 55 0.81 0.89 -7.25
CA HIS A 55 0.16 1.06 -8.56
C HIS A 55 -1.36 0.79 -8.51
N LEU A 56 -1.82 -0.17 -7.71
CA LEU A 56 -3.24 -0.55 -7.67
C LEU A 56 -4.13 0.45 -6.92
N ILE A 57 -3.60 1.46 -6.24
CA ILE A 57 -4.44 2.48 -5.57
C ILE A 57 -5.17 3.41 -6.55
N GLN A 58 -4.71 3.47 -7.80
CA GLN A 58 -5.41 4.18 -8.89
C GLN A 58 -6.75 3.50 -9.25
N VAL A 59 -6.90 2.20 -8.96
CA VAL A 59 -8.10 1.42 -9.32
C VAL A 59 -9.20 1.68 -8.31
N LYS A 60 -10.17 2.52 -8.66
CA LYS A 60 -11.27 2.93 -7.78
C LYS A 60 -12.05 1.73 -7.24
N GLY A 61 -12.62 1.88 -6.03
CA GLY A 61 -13.45 0.86 -5.39
C GLY A 61 -12.65 -0.16 -4.57
N ASP A 62 -13.05 -1.43 -4.66
CA ASP A 62 -12.59 -2.50 -3.76
C ASP A 62 -11.08 -2.79 -3.90
N VAL A 63 -10.54 -2.74 -5.12
CA VAL A 63 -9.11 -3.02 -5.36
C VAL A 63 -8.21 -1.98 -4.67
N ARG A 64 -8.55 -0.69 -4.76
CA ARG A 64 -7.86 0.36 -4.00
C ARG A 64 -7.92 0.10 -2.51
N ASN A 65 -9.11 -0.14 -1.94
CA ASN A 65 -9.27 -0.34 -0.50
C ASN A 65 -8.46 -1.55 0.00
N LYS A 66 -8.44 -2.64 -0.77
CA LYS A 66 -7.60 -3.81 -0.45
C LYS A 66 -6.11 -3.50 -0.54
N SER A 67 -5.68 -2.73 -1.53
CA SER A 67 -4.27 -2.36 -1.75
C SER A 67 -3.77 -1.43 -0.65
N LEU A 68 -4.54 -0.39 -0.31
CA LEU A 68 -4.29 0.48 0.84
C LEU A 68 -4.23 -0.34 2.13
N GLY A 69 -5.16 -1.26 2.35
CA GLY A 69 -5.12 -2.16 3.50
C GLY A 69 -3.83 -2.98 3.60
N ARG A 70 -3.26 -3.42 2.47
CA ARG A 70 -1.96 -4.12 2.44
C ARG A 70 -0.81 -3.17 2.75
N ILE A 71 -0.78 -1.97 2.18
CA ILE A 71 0.22 -0.94 2.48
C ILE A 71 0.22 -0.62 3.98
N GLN A 72 -0.96 -0.41 4.57
CA GLN A 72 -1.16 -0.14 6.00
C GLN A 72 -0.69 -1.28 6.93
N ILE A 73 -0.63 -2.52 6.43
CA ILE A 73 -0.04 -3.64 7.18
C ILE A 73 1.49 -3.62 7.07
N ILE A 74 2.03 -3.41 5.88
CA ILE A 74 3.48 -3.51 5.62
C ILE A 74 4.24 -2.30 6.20
N ILE A 75 3.63 -1.11 6.26
CA ILE A 75 4.23 0.07 6.89
C ILE A 75 4.47 -0.11 8.41
N CYS A 76 3.81 -1.10 9.02
CA CYS A 76 4.04 -1.55 10.40
C CYS A 76 4.68 -2.94 10.46
N HIS A 77 5.50 -3.31 9.46
CA HIS A 77 6.22 -4.58 9.47
C HIS A 77 7.35 -4.57 10.52
N ARG A 78 7.74 -5.75 11.01
CA ARG A 78 8.86 -5.91 11.97
C ARG A 78 10.23 -5.46 11.45
N PHE A 79 10.36 -5.23 10.15
CA PHE A 79 11.60 -4.83 9.51
C PHE A 79 11.59 -3.32 9.28
N GLY A 80 12.42 -2.59 10.04
CA GLY A 80 12.55 -1.13 9.91
C GLY A 80 12.81 -0.64 8.48
N TRP A 81 13.78 -1.27 7.79
CA TRP A 81 14.10 -0.91 6.41
C TRP A 81 12.91 -1.03 5.46
N LEU A 82 12.01 -1.99 5.71
CA LEU A 82 10.83 -2.20 4.89
C LEU A 82 9.77 -1.13 5.16
N ARG A 83 9.58 -0.75 6.43
CA ARG A 83 8.66 0.34 6.81
C ARG A 83 9.06 1.66 6.11
N LYS A 84 10.36 2.00 6.13
CA LYS A 84 10.90 3.16 5.42
C LYS A 84 10.66 3.08 3.91
N LEU A 85 10.92 1.92 3.31
CA LEU A 85 10.68 1.72 1.88
C LEU A 85 9.20 1.91 1.50
N VAL A 86 8.28 1.32 2.27
CA VAL A 86 6.83 1.49 2.05
C VAL A 86 6.43 2.94 2.17
N ALA A 87 6.92 3.65 3.17
CA ALA A 87 6.59 5.05 3.37
C ALA A 87 7.03 5.90 2.16
N SER A 88 8.27 5.74 1.68
CA SER A 88 8.76 6.45 0.49
C SER A 88 7.96 6.11 -0.76
N LYS A 89 7.68 4.82 -1.01
CA LYS A 89 6.92 4.39 -2.19
C LYS A 89 5.46 4.85 -2.15
N PHE A 90 4.86 4.85 -0.96
CA PHE A 90 3.50 5.31 -0.81
C PHE A 90 3.39 6.83 -0.92
N TYR A 91 4.37 7.57 -0.42
CA TYR A 91 4.50 9.02 -0.68
C TYR A 91 4.53 9.30 -2.19
N GLU A 92 5.42 8.62 -2.92
CA GLU A 92 5.51 8.74 -4.38
C GLU A 92 4.16 8.45 -5.06
N ALA A 93 3.47 7.38 -4.64
CA ALA A 93 2.17 7.01 -5.20
C ALA A 93 1.08 8.05 -4.90
N LEU A 94 1.03 8.59 -3.69
CA LEU A 94 0.07 9.65 -3.33
C LEU A 94 0.36 10.94 -4.10
N MET A 95 1.61 11.27 -4.40
CA MET A 95 1.95 12.40 -5.27
C MET A 95 1.57 12.18 -6.74
N VAL A 96 1.44 10.92 -7.19
CA VAL A 96 1.06 10.62 -8.58
C VAL A 96 -0.46 10.60 -8.73
N TYR A 97 -1.18 10.09 -7.73
CA TYR A 97 -2.63 9.91 -7.79
C TYR A 97 -3.42 10.94 -6.97
N GLU A 98 -2.74 11.81 -6.23
CA GLU A 98 -3.23 12.96 -5.45
C GLU A 98 -4.71 12.90 -5.05
N ASP A 99 -5.53 13.73 -5.72
CA ASP A 99 -6.95 13.95 -5.47
C ASP A 99 -7.83 12.73 -5.80
N GLU A 100 -7.33 11.76 -6.57
CA GLU A 100 -8.05 10.52 -6.85
C GLU A 100 -8.10 9.57 -5.64
N VAL A 101 -7.12 9.68 -4.75
CA VAL A 101 -6.99 8.84 -3.54
C VAL A 101 -7.42 9.61 -2.30
N ILE A 102 -6.99 10.86 -2.16
CA ILE A 102 -7.33 11.74 -1.03
C ILE A 102 -7.86 13.07 -1.59
N PRO A 103 -9.19 13.25 -1.69
CA PRO A 103 -9.77 14.44 -2.33
C PRO A 103 -9.57 15.75 -1.56
N ASP A 104 -9.41 15.71 -0.24
CA ASP A 104 -9.15 16.92 0.57
C ASP A 104 -7.64 17.25 0.55
N PRO A 105 -7.23 18.43 0.05
CA PRO A 105 -5.82 18.82 -0.02
C PRO A 105 -5.11 18.86 1.34
N ASN A 106 -5.81 19.23 2.41
CA ASN A 106 -5.22 19.30 3.76
C ASN A 106 -4.93 17.90 4.30
N ASP A 107 -5.84 16.96 4.02
CA ASP A 107 -5.66 15.55 4.37
C ASP A 107 -4.52 14.93 3.55
N LEU A 108 -4.40 15.28 2.27
CA LEU A 108 -3.27 14.84 1.42
C LEU A 108 -1.94 15.37 1.96
N GLU A 109 -1.84 16.67 2.24
CA GLU A 109 -0.65 17.28 2.84
C GLU A 109 -0.28 16.61 4.16
N THR A 110 -1.26 16.37 5.03
CA THR A 110 -1.06 15.68 6.30
C THR A 110 -0.56 14.24 6.09
N ALA A 111 -1.12 13.49 5.14
CA ALA A 111 -0.67 12.15 4.82
C ALA A 111 0.77 12.14 4.30
N LEU A 112 1.13 13.08 3.42
CA LEU A 112 2.47 13.23 2.88
C LEU A 112 3.49 13.57 3.96
N SER A 113 3.19 14.52 4.86
CA SER A 113 4.03 14.85 6.02
C SER A 113 4.21 13.65 6.97
N ILE A 114 3.14 12.91 7.27
CA ILE A 114 3.26 11.67 8.08
C ILE A 114 4.24 10.69 7.43
N LEU A 115 4.18 10.51 6.11
CA LEU A 115 5.02 9.57 5.39
C LEU A 115 6.48 10.03 5.30
N SER A 116 6.75 11.34 5.14
CA SER A 116 8.09 11.89 5.03
C SER A 116 8.78 12.09 6.38
N ASP A 117 8.06 12.59 7.38
CA ASP A 117 8.64 13.12 8.62
C ASP A 117 8.80 12.05 9.71
N THR A 118 8.06 10.95 9.58
CA THR A 118 8.17 9.83 10.52
C THR A 118 9.41 9.00 10.23
N GLU A 119 10.24 8.75 11.25
CA GLU A 119 11.41 7.86 11.17
C GLU A 119 11.02 6.37 11.18
N TRP A 120 10.31 5.93 10.14
CA TRP A 120 9.70 4.61 10.02
C TRP A 120 10.69 3.44 10.23
N ALA A 121 11.98 3.65 9.97
CA ALA A 121 12.98 2.62 10.18
C ALA A 121 13.23 2.31 11.66
N THR A 122 13.23 3.32 12.52
CA THR A 122 13.80 3.26 13.87
C THR A 122 12.75 3.32 14.97
N ILE A 123 11.59 3.95 14.74
CA ILE A 123 10.57 4.08 15.78
C ILE A 123 10.04 2.71 16.25
N PRO A 124 9.65 2.57 17.54
CA PRO A 124 8.97 1.40 18.05
C PRO A 124 7.73 1.01 17.25
N ILE A 125 7.41 -0.29 17.22
CA ILE A 125 6.29 -0.79 16.41
C ILE A 125 4.93 -0.27 16.90
N GLU A 126 4.74 -0.08 18.20
CA GLU A 126 3.49 0.44 18.76
C GLU A 126 3.28 1.93 18.41
N GLU A 127 4.37 2.70 18.37
CA GLU A 127 4.34 4.08 17.90
C GLU A 127 4.00 4.13 16.41
N ALA A 128 4.65 3.30 15.60
CA ALA A 128 4.35 3.19 14.16
C ALA A 128 2.87 2.83 13.91
N ARG A 129 2.27 1.95 14.72
CA ARG A 129 0.83 1.60 14.62
C ARG A 129 -0.07 2.77 14.95
N THR A 130 0.28 3.56 15.96
CA THR A 130 -0.48 4.76 16.35
C THR A 130 -0.48 5.79 15.22
N ILE A 131 0.69 6.04 14.62
CA ILE A 131 0.83 6.95 13.47
C ILE A 131 0.06 6.41 12.25
N ARG A 132 0.23 5.12 11.93
CA ARG A 132 -0.48 4.44 10.84
C ARG A 132 -2.00 4.55 11.00
N ASN A 133 -2.54 4.46 12.21
CA ASN A 133 -3.99 4.58 12.41
C ASN A 133 -4.52 5.97 12.03
N LYS A 134 -3.74 7.05 12.24
CA LYS A 134 -4.08 8.40 11.73
C LYS A 134 -4.12 8.41 10.21
N LEU A 135 -3.12 7.78 9.57
CA LEU A 135 -3.07 7.63 8.11
C LEU A 135 -4.26 6.80 7.58
N SER A 136 -4.66 5.74 8.27
CA SER A 136 -5.85 4.95 7.90
C SER A 136 -7.15 5.77 7.98
N GLN A 137 -7.27 6.67 8.96
CA GLN A 137 -8.40 7.58 9.11
C GLN A 137 -8.47 8.57 7.94
N ILE A 138 -7.35 9.20 7.58
CA ILE A 138 -7.24 10.10 6.42
C ILE A 138 -7.64 9.37 5.12
N LEU A 139 -7.18 8.13 4.95
CA LEU A 139 -7.49 7.30 3.79
C LEU A 139 -8.92 6.74 3.78
N GLY A 140 -9.72 6.97 4.83
CA GLY A 140 -11.08 6.45 4.95
C GLY A 140 -11.17 4.92 5.00
N ILE A 141 -10.11 4.22 5.42
CA ILE A 141 -10.07 2.74 5.50
C ILE A 141 -9.99 2.23 6.94
N PRO A 142 -10.53 1.03 7.24
CA PRO A 142 -10.42 0.45 8.56
C PRO A 142 -8.95 0.22 8.97
N ALA A 143 -8.57 0.70 10.15
CA ALA A 143 -7.25 0.45 10.70
C ALA A 143 -7.02 -1.07 10.90
N PRO A 144 -5.91 -1.64 10.40
CA PRO A 144 -5.62 -3.05 10.60
C PRO A 144 -5.49 -3.43 12.09
N LYS A 145 -6.26 -4.44 12.50
CA LYS A 145 -6.27 -4.97 13.87
C LYS A 145 -5.32 -6.16 14.00
N LEU A 146 -4.72 -6.32 15.17
CA LEU A 146 -4.01 -7.56 15.53
C LEU A 146 -5.04 -8.68 15.58
N VAL A 147 -4.82 -9.73 14.79
CA VAL A 147 -5.55 -10.98 14.95
C VAL A 147 -4.78 -11.77 16.00
N SER A 148 -5.27 -11.80 17.23
CA SER A 148 -4.83 -12.80 18.20
C SER A 148 -5.30 -14.15 17.68
N ASN A 149 -4.37 -14.97 17.21
CA ASN A 149 -4.64 -16.40 17.05
C ASN A 149 -4.85 -16.97 18.45
N VAL A 150 -6.09 -16.88 18.95
CA VAL A 150 -6.52 -17.72 20.06
C VAL A 150 -6.64 -19.11 19.45
N THR A 151 -5.56 -19.88 19.59
CA THR A 151 -5.55 -21.32 19.32
C THR A 151 -6.68 -21.94 20.15
N GLN A 152 -7.73 -22.40 19.48
CA GLN A 152 -8.60 -23.46 20.01
C GLN A 152 -7.98 -24.82 19.68
#